data_AF-A0A7S0AM02-F1
#
_entry.id   AF-A0A7S0AM02-F1
#
_cell.length_a   1.000
_cell.length_b   1.000
_cell.length_c   1.000
_cell.angle_alpha   90.00
_cell.angle_beta   90.00
_cell.angle_gamma   90.00
#
_symmetry.space_group_name_H-M   'P 1'
#
loop_
_entity.id
_entity.type
_entity.pdbx_description
1 polymer ?
#
loop_
_entity_poly.entity_id
_entity_poly.type
_entity_poly.pdbx_seq_one_letter_code
_entity_poly.pdbx_strand_id
1 'polypeptide(L)'
;DATTEDSGNGSLMRLAPVPIFYSYDPAWAARASAASSAATHPGRIAAAACAFLGFAIARAITREGDSAHAKAFLDVVVGEFLRLDLPEANCPELVRLLRSQEPKGKEQCWNWRSPKLEVQRTLAA
;
A
#
# COMPACT_ATOMS: atom_id res chain seq x y z
N ASP A 1 -7.18 11.00 -24.52
CA ASP A 1 -6.47 10.17 -23.54
C ASP A 1 -5.65 11.04 -22.62
N ALA A 2 -5.76 10.83 -21.30
CA ALA A 2 -5.01 11.63 -20.33
C ALA A 2 -3.51 11.31 -20.47
N THR A 3 -2.73 12.31 -20.83
CA THR A 3 -1.28 12.21 -21.14
C THR A 3 -0.40 12.23 -19.89
N THR A 4 -0.99 12.14 -18.69
CA THR A 4 -0.32 12.27 -17.41
C THR A 4 -0.64 11.07 -16.51
N GLU A 5 0.40 10.45 -15.95
CA GLU A 5 0.29 9.44 -14.89
C GLU A 5 -0.37 10.07 -13.64
N ASP A 6 -1.69 10.15 -13.61
CA ASP A 6 -2.42 10.66 -12.44
C ASP A 6 -2.23 9.68 -11.27
N SER A 7 -1.31 10.07 -10.39
CA SER A 7 -0.93 9.35 -9.18
C SER A 7 -1.53 9.99 -7.92
N GLY A 8 -2.60 10.80 -8.08
CA GLY A 8 -3.32 11.38 -6.96
C GLY A 8 -3.96 10.35 -6.03
N ASN A 9 -4.25 10.75 -4.79
CA ASN A 9 -4.81 9.86 -3.76
C ASN A 9 -6.31 9.55 -3.94
N GLY A 10 -6.96 10.08 -4.98
CA GLY A 10 -8.42 10.04 -5.09
C GLY A 10 -8.97 8.62 -5.17
N SER A 11 -8.30 7.69 -5.84
CA SER A 11 -8.68 6.27 -5.86
C SER A 11 -8.51 5.61 -4.49
N LEU A 12 -7.39 5.86 -3.82
CA LEU A 12 -7.07 5.32 -2.50
C LEU A 12 -8.11 5.74 -1.45
N MET A 13 -8.53 7.02 -1.47
CA MET A 13 -9.47 7.60 -0.49
C MET A 13 -10.86 6.97 -0.47
N ARG A 14 -11.26 6.27 -1.55
CA ARG A 14 -12.57 5.62 -1.66
C ARG A 14 -12.47 4.11 -1.85
N LEU A 15 -11.31 3.53 -1.54
CA LEU A 15 -11.01 2.15 -1.86
C LEU A 15 -11.83 1.12 -1.06
N ALA A 16 -12.15 1.45 0.20
CA ALA A 16 -12.61 0.48 1.21
C ALA A 16 -13.69 -0.53 0.78
N PRO A 17 -14.73 -0.18 -0.02
CA PRO A 17 -15.73 -1.16 -0.44
C PRO A 17 -15.16 -2.37 -1.20
N VAL A 18 -14.11 -2.16 -2.01
CA VAL A 18 -13.52 -3.21 -2.85
C VAL A 18 -12.91 -4.35 -2.02
N PRO A 19 -11.94 -4.11 -1.12
CA PRO A 19 -11.34 -5.18 -0.31
C PRO A 19 -12.27 -5.72 0.77
N ILE A 20 -13.31 -4.99 1.18
CA ILE A 20 -14.34 -5.55 2.07
C ILE A 20 -15.12 -6.65 1.34
N PHE A 21 -15.58 -6.36 0.12
CA PHE A 21 -16.33 -7.32 -0.69
C PHE A 21 -15.49 -8.55 -1.06
N TYR A 22 -14.23 -8.34 -1.44
CA TYR A 22 -13.30 -9.40 -1.82
C TYR A 22 -12.45 -9.94 -0.66
N SER A 23 -12.85 -9.69 0.60
CA SER A 23 -12.05 -10.06 1.78
C SER A 23 -11.77 -11.56 1.90
N TYR A 24 -12.61 -12.40 1.29
CA TYR A 24 -12.43 -13.86 1.22
C TYR A 24 -11.21 -14.32 0.42
N ASP A 25 -10.64 -13.45 -0.44
CA ASP A 25 -9.41 -13.71 -1.19
C ASP A 25 -8.55 -12.44 -1.22
N PRO A 26 -7.57 -12.30 -0.31
CA PRO A 26 -6.71 -11.12 -0.24
C PRO A 26 -5.93 -10.84 -1.53
N ALA A 27 -5.51 -11.87 -2.28
CA ALA A 27 -4.78 -11.68 -3.53
C ALA A 27 -5.71 -11.10 -4.61
N TRP A 28 -6.96 -11.57 -4.64
CA TRP A 28 -7.99 -10.97 -5.49
C TRP A 28 -8.38 -9.56 -5.06
N ALA A 29 -8.49 -9.30 -3.75
CA ALA A 29 -8.73 -7.96 -3.21
C ALA A 29 -7.65 -6.98 -3.67
N ALA A 30 -6.38 -7.39 -3.71
CA ALA A 30 -5.28 -6.59 -4.25
C ALA A 30 -5.48 -6.27 -5.74
N ARG A 31 -5.77 -7.28 -6.57
CA ARG A 31 -6.01 -7.14 -8.01
C ARG A 31 -7.18 -6.22 -8.31
N ALA A 32 -8.32 -6.45 -7.66
CA ALA A 32 -9.52 -5.65 -7.83
C ALA A 32 -9.30 -4.19 -7.38
N SER A 33 -8.51 -3.99 -6.32
CA SER A 33 -8.15 -2.66 -5.83
C SER A 33 -7.28 -1.88 -6.81
N ALA A 34 -6.28 -2.53 -7.40
CA ALA A 34 -5.45 -1.94 -8.46
C ALA A 34 -6.30 -1.54 -9.68
N ALA A 35 -7.15 -2.46 -10.15
CA ALA A 35 -8.05 -2.22 -11.27
C ALA A 35 -9.03 -1.06 -11.00
N SER A 36 -9.56 -0.96 -9.78
CA SER A 36 -10.44 0.15 -9.37
C SER A 36 -9.72 1.50 -9.42
N SER A 37 -8.43 1.55 -9.07
CA SER A 37 -7.62 2.77 -9.23
C SER A 37 -7.56 3.22 -10.67
N ALA A 38 -7.24 2.30 -11.58
CA ALA A 38 -7.01 2.60 -12.99
C ALA A 38 -8.21 3.25 -13.70
N ALA A 39 -9.43 3.06 -13.20
CA ALA A 39 -10.63 3.71 -13.72
C ALA A 39 -10.61 5.25 -13.61
N THR A 40 -9.76 5.82 -12.75
CA THR A 40 -9.72 7.29 -12.53
C THR A 40 -8.32 7.85 -12.27
N HIS A 41 -7.41 7.04 -11.72
CA HIS A 41 -6.03 7.37 -11.38
C HIS A 41 -5.16 6.24 -11.95
N PRO A 42 -4.87 6.26 -13.27
CA PRO A 42 -4.12 5.21 -13.97
C PRO A 42 -2.64 5.16 -13.60
N GLY A 43 -2.14 6.10 -12.79
CA GLY A 43 -0.74 6.13 -12.38
C GLY A 43 -0.30 4.86 -11.67
N ARG A 44 0.87 4.33 -12.05
CA ARG A 44 1.39 3.06 -11.50
C ARG A 44 1.47 3.04 -9.97
N ILE A 45 1.83 4.18 -9.36
CA ILE A 45 1.99 4.30 -7.90
C ILE A 45 0.61 4.27 -7.22
N ALA A 46 -0.40 4.93 -7.80
CA ALA A 46 -1.76 4.91 -7.27
C ALA A 46 -2.37 3.50 -7.32
N ALA A 47 -2.19 2.80 -8.44
CA ALA A 47 -2.61 1.40 -8.57
C ALA A 47 -1.90 0.50 -7.56
N ALA A 48 -0.57 0.65 -7.40
CA ALA A 48 0.20 -0.13 -6.45
C ALA A 48 -0.21 0.13 -4.99
N ALA A 49 -0.40 1.39 -4.61
CA ALA A 49 -0.88 1.77 -3.29
C ALA A 49 -2.27 1.18 -3.00
N CYS A 50 -3.19 1.22 -3.99
CA CYS A 50 -4.49 0.59 -3.87
C CYS A 50 -4.39 -0.93 -3.72
N ALA A 51 -3.52 -1.59 -4.50
CA ALA A 51 -3.31 -3.03 -4.39
C ALA A 51 -2.86 -3.44 -2.98
N PHE A 52 -1.86 -2.75 -2.42
CA PHE A 52 -1.39 -3.03 -1.06
C PHE A 52 -2.45 -2.75 0.00
N LEU A 53 -3.11 -1.58 -0.06
CA LEU A 53 -4.14 -1.24 0.92
C LEU A 53 -5.32 -2.22 0.84
N GLY A 54 -5.69 -2.65 -0.36
CA GLY A 54 -6.71 -3.67 -0.58
C GLY A 54 -6.34 -5.01 0.06
N PHE A 55 -5.12 -5.48 -0.19
CA PHE A 55 -4.59 -6.70 0.44
C PHE A 55 -4.60 -6.60 1.97
N ALA A 56 -4.09 -5.48 2.51
CA ALA A 56 -3.98 -5.27 3.95
C ALA A 56 -5.35 -5.23 4.65
N ILE A 57 -6.35 -4.57 4.05
CA ILE A 57 -7.73 -4.54 4.58
C ILE A 57 -8.33 -5.96 4.58
N ALA A 58 -8.21 -6.71 3.47
CA ALA A 58 -8.72 -8.08 3.39
C ALA A 58 -8.06 -9.00 4.45
N ARG A 59 -6.74 -8.88 4.64
CA ARG A 59 -6.00 -9.62 5.68
C ARG A 59 -6.38 -9.20 7.09
N ALA A 60 -6.75 -7.94 7.31
CA ALA A 60 -7.21 -7.47 8.61
C ALA A 60 -8.59 -8.05 8.95
N ILE A 61 -9.50 -8.11 7.97
CA ILE A 61 -10.86 -8.66 8.14
C ILE A 61 -10.83 -10.17 8.42
N THR A 62 -9.98 -10.91 7.72
CA THR A 62 -9.87 -12.38 7.82
C THR A 62 -8.85 -12.83 8.86
N ARG A 63 -8.37 -11.92 9.70
CA ARG A 63 -7.34 -12.21 10.69
C ARG A 63 -7.89 -13.15 11.78
N GLU A 64 -7.19 -14.26 12.01
CA GLU A 64 -7.48 -15.20 13.09
C GLU A 64 -6.56 -14.96 14.30
N GLY A 65 -7.08 -15.13 15.52
CA GLY A 65 -6.30 -15.14 16.77
C GLY A 65 -6.16 -13.81 17.53
N ASP A 66 -5.82 -13.92 18.82
CA ASP A 66 -6.05 -12.88 19.84
C ASP A 66 -4.81 -12.01 20.20
N SER A 67 -3.66 -12.14 19.52
CA SER A 67 -2.39 -11.70 20.17
C SER A 67 -1.26 -11.09 19.34
N ALA A 68 -1.36 -10.97 18.01
CA ALA A 68 -0.32 -10.23 17.27
C ALA A 68 -0.53 -8.71 17.41
N HIS A 69 0.46 -7.99 17.94
CA HIS A 69 0.44 -6.53 17.93
C HIS A 69 0.36 -6.02 16.48
N ALA A 70 -0.29 -4.88 16.24
CA ALA A 70 -0.51 -4.32 14.91
C ALA A 70 0.78 -4.22 14.06
N LYS A 71 1.93 -4.01 14.70
CA LYS A 71 3.25 -4.03 14.04
C LYS A 71 3.59 -5.40 13.43
N ALA A 72 3.45 -6.47 14.21
CA ALA A 72 3.72 -7.84 13.76
C ALA A 72 2.75 -8.24 12.64
N PHE A 73 1.48 -7.83 12.74
CA PHE A 73 0.51 -8.00 11.65
C PHE A 73 1.00 -7.33 10.36
N LEU A 74 1.42 -6.06 10.44
CA LEU A 74 1.87 -5.32 9.27
C LEU A 74 3.13 -5.94 8.64
N ASP A 75 4.08 -6.44 9.44
CA ASP A 75 5.27 -7.13 8.92
C ASP A 75 4.90 -8.40 8.15
N VAL A 76 3.96 -9.21 8.65
CA VAL A 76 3.45 -10.40 7.95
C VAL A 76 2.78 -9.99 6.64
N VAL A 77 1.87 -9.00 6.68
CA VAL A 77 1.11 -8.53 5.52
C VAL A 77 2.02 -7.97 4.43
N VAL A 78 3.03 -7.18 4.79
CA VAL A 78 4.03 -6.68 3.85
C VAL A 78 4.79 -7.84 3.22
N GLY A 79 5.25 -8.79 4.02
CA GLY A 79 6.00 -9.94 3.52
C GLY A 79 5.19 -10.83 2.58
N GLU A 80 3.90 -11.02 2.84
CA GLU A 80 2.99 -11.79 1.98
C GLU A 80 2.68 -11.03 0.69
N PHE A 81 2.35 -9.73 0.77
CA PHE A 81 2.04 -8.90 -0.40
C PHE A 81 3.20 -8.86 -1.40
N LEU A 82 4.43 -8.66 -0.91
CA LEU A 82 5.63 -8.62 -1.76
C LEU A 82 5.98 -9.96 -2.42
N ARG A 83 5.35 -11.06 -2.00
CA ARG A 83 5.48 -12.39 -2.63
C ARG A 83 4.38 -12.69 -3.64
N LEU A 84 3.37 -11.83 -3.76
CA LEU A 84 2.33 -12.00 -4.77
C LEU A 84 2.92 -11.80 -6.16
N ASP A 85 2.49 -12.67 -7.09
CA ASP A 85 2.75 -12.49 -8.51
C ASP A 85 1.80 -11.42 -9.08
N LEU A 86 2.16 -10.16 -8.82
CA LEU A 86 1.43 -8.95 -9.22
C LEU A 86 2.41 -7.86 -9.68
N PRO A 87 2.14 -7.15 -10.79
CA PRO A 87 2.94 -6.00 -11.21
C PRO A 87 3.03 -4.92 -10.12
N GLU A 88 1.93 -4.67 -9.42
CA GLU A 88 1.82 -3.70 -8.35
C GLU A 88 2.75 -3.98 -7.16
N ALA A 89 2.99 -5.26 -6.87
CA ALA A 89 3.92 -5.69 -5.81
C ALA A 89 5.40 -5.40 -6.16
N ASN A 90 5.69 -5.04 -7.41
CA ASN A 90 7.02 -4.73 -7.92
C ASN A 90 7.24 -3.23 -8.17
N CYS A 91 6.27 -2.36 -7.85
CA CYS A 91 6.42 -0.91 -7.96
C CYS A 91 7.57 -0.42 -7.05
N PRO A 92 8.68 0.12 -7.58
CA PRO A 92 9.86 0.42 -6.78
C PRO A 92 9.60 1.39 -5.61
N GLU A 93 8.77 2.40 -5.84
CA GLU A 93 8.38 3.39 -4.84
C GLU A 93 7.58 2.75 -3.70
N LEU A 94 6.59 1.91 -4.02
CA LEU A 94 5.84 1.17 -3.02
C LEU A 94 6.73 0.18 -2.26
N VAL A 95 7.55 -0.59 -2.98
CA VAL A 95 8.46 -1.58 -2.36
C VAL A 95 9.39 -0.90 -1.35
N ARG A 96 9.91 0.28 -1.68
CA ARG A 96 10.79 1.05 -0.80
C ARG A 96 10.07 1.52 0.46
N LEU A 97 8.84 2.04 0.31
CA LEU A 97 7.97 2.40 1.43
C LEU A 97 7.66 1.20 2.33
N LEU A 98 7.21 0.07 1.76
CA LEU A 98 6.83 -1.13 2.50
C LEU A 98 8.02 -1.75 3.23
N ARG A 99 9.23 -1.66 2.64
CA ARG A 99 10.47 -2.09 3.29
C ARG A 99 11.02 -1.09 4.30
N SER A 100 10.47 0.13 4.38
CA SER A 100 10.98 1.19 5.24
C SER A 100 12.44 1.55 4.89
N GLN A 101 12.69 1.77 3.60
CA GLN A 101 14.03 1.99 3.02
C GLN A 101 14.11 3.28 2.20
N GLU A 102 13.32 4.30 2.55
CA GLU A 102 13.40 5.61 1.90
C GLU A 102 14.78 6.25 2.11
N PRO A 103 15.36 6.86 1.04
CA PRO A 103 16.65 7.51 1.14
C PRO A 103 16.61 8.74 2.05
N LYS A 104 17.79 9.26 2.40
CA LYS A 104 17.88 10.56 3.08
C LYS A 104 17.27 11.65 2.19
N GLY A 105 16.41 12.47 2.75
CA GLY A 105 15.72 13.54 2.02
C GLY A 105 14.31 13.77 2.54
N LYS A 106 13.46 14.38 1.70
CA LYS A 106 12.06 14.72 2.06
C LYS A 106 11.22 13.50 2.42
N GLU A 107 11.47 12.36 1.78
CA GLU A 107 10.71 11.12 1.96
C GLU A 107 11.20 10.27 3.15
N GLN A 108 12.29 10.67 3.81
CA GLN A 108 12.86 9.90 4.94
C GLN A 108 11.85 9.69 6.09
N CYS A 109 10.85 10.59 6.22
CA CYS A 109 9.79 10.47 7.20
C CYS A 109 8.89 9.24 7.00
N TRP A 110 8.89 8.63 5.82
CA TRP A 110 8.11 7.41 5.54
C TRP A 110 8.82 6.12 5.97
N ASN A 111 10.01 6.21 6.56
CA ASN A 111 10.68 5.08 7.22
C ASN A 111 9.97 4.73 8.55
N TRP A 112 8.75 4.18 8.44
CA TRP A 112 7.83 3.86 9.53
C TRP A 112 8.33 2.81 10.56
N ARG A 113 9.39 2.06 10.26
CA ARG A 113 10.07 1.18 11.23
C ARG A 113 11.08 1.93 12.11
N SER A 114 11.39 3.19 11.80
CA SER A 114 12.29 4.02 12.60
C SER A 114 11.68 4.31 13.98
N PRO A 115 12.49 4.33 15.07
CA PRO A 115 12.01 4.76 16.39
C PRO A 115 11.59 6.24 16.41
N LYS A 116 12.05 7.04 15.43
CA LYS A 116 11.69 8.45 15.25
C LYS A 116 11.50 8.77 13.78
N LEU A 117 10.33 9.29 13.42
CA LEU A 117 10.07 9.75 12.05
C LEU A 117 10.72 11.12 11.82
N GLU A 118 11.40 11.27 10.69
CA GLU A 118 12.16 12.48 10.33
C GLU A 118 11.27 13.59 9.73
N VAL A 119 10.08 13.81 10.30
CA VAL A 119 9.05 14.75 9.77
C VAL A 119 9.60 16.17 9.65
N GLN A 120 10.41 16.62 10.61
CA GLN A 120 10.99 17.97 10.60
C GLN A 120 11.91 18.20 9.39
N ARG A 121 12.62 17.17 8.93
CA ARG A 121 13.45 17.27 7.72
C ARG A 121 12.61 17.41 6.46
N THR A 122 11.44 16.78 6.42
CA THR A 122 10.49 16.92 5.31
C THR A 122 9.94 18.34 5.21
N LEU A 123 9.59 18.96 6.35
CA LEU A 123 9.02 20.31 6.38
C LEU A 123 10.04 21.42 6.09
N ALA A 124 11.32 21.16 6.33
CA ALA A 124 12.39 22.15 6.17
C ALA A 124 12.99 22.20 4.76
N ALA A 125 12.58 21.31 3.86
CA ALA A 125 13.16 21.13 2.52
C ALA A 125 12.17 21.54 1.43
#